data_AF-A0A939CAF2-F1
#
_entry.id   AF-A0A939CAF2-F1
#
_cell.length_a   1.000
_cell.length_b   1.000
_cell.length_c   1.000
_cell.angle_alpha   90.00
_cell.angle_beta   90.00
_cell.angle_gamma   90.00
#
_symmetry.space_group_name_H-M   'P 1'
#
loop_
_entity.id
_entity.type
_entity.pdbx_description
1 polymer ?
#
loop_
_entity_poly.entity_id
_entity_poly.type
_entity_poly.pdbx_seq_one_letter_code
_entity_poly.pdbx_strand_id
1 'polypeptide(L)'
;MDLAMAQRLVDRRKAAGLSQEALAAQLGVSRQAVSKWERSESSPDTDNLIALAALYGVSLDELLYGEAANDADDLEDGSADTETADVADEVEDSAEHADCGDKPLVDISLARGIHVIDPNKGEEVHVGWSGIHVTNERKGEEVHVGPGGVHIDTLEDDGHSVRTNDNGTVTIDGETFSSWKEAHDKLDHHGRHFHTKVGRAWNKFPFPALVTLAYLVLGIVYGTWGMGLFLVFLVPVYYAIGDFIDRRHLSKMIEVIYPAAAIAWFLYMWLCLGQPHPAWIILITTPIVKALMRWCRKQWKYRKQA
;
A
#
# COMPACT_ATOMS: atom_id res chain seq x y z
N MET A 1 25.86 1.30 -4.39
CA MET A 1 27.14 0.67 -3.98
C MET A 1 27.77 1.59 -2.97
N ASP A 2 28.24 1.04 -1.85
CA ASP A 2 28.86 1.83 -0.79
C ASP A 2 30.36 2.01 -1.04
N LEU A 3 30.92 3.11 -0.53
CA LEU A 3 32.32 3.48 -0.73
C LEU A 3 33.29 2.38 -0.25
N ALA A 4 32.92 1.65 0.81
CA ALA A 4 33.70 0.53 1.34
C ALA A 4 33.81 -0.63 0.34
N MET A 5 32.72 -0.98 -0.36
CA MET A 5 32.72 -2.01 -1.40
C MET A 5 33.52 -1.57 -2.62
N ALA A 6 33.41 -0.29 -3.01
CA ALA A 6 34.19 0.27 -4.12
C ALA A 6 35.70 0.21 -3.84
N GLN A 7 36.10 0.50 -2.61
CA GLN A 7 37.50 0.41 -2.18
C GLN A 7 38.02 -1.04 -2.20
N ARG A 8 37.22 -2.01 -1.72
CA ARG A 8 37.56 -3.43 -1.78
C ARG A 8 37.76 -3.92 -3.21
N LEU A 9 36.92 -3.46 -4.14
CA LEU A 9 37.08 -3.79 -5.55
C LEU A 9 38.42 -3.29 -6.12
N VAL A 10 38.83 -2.07 -5.76
CA VAL A 10 40.15 -1.51 -6.13
C VAL A 10 41.28 -2.35 -5.54
N ASP A 11 41.17 -2.73 -4.28
CA ASP A 11 42.21 -3.45 -3.56
C ASP A 11 42.37 -4.87 -4.09
N ARG A 12 41.27 -5.58 -4.35
CA ARG A 12 41.28 -6.92 -4.97
C ARG A 12 41.78 -6.87 -6.41
N ARG A 13 41.41 -5.86 -7.20
CA ARG A 13 41.97 -5.67 -8.56
C ARG A 13 43.49 -5.49 -8.51
N LYS A 14 43.99 -4.67 -7.59
CA LYS A 14 45.43 -4.45 -7.40
C LYS A 14 46.14 -5.72 -6.91
N ALA A 15 45.53 -6.47 -6.00
CA ALA A 15 46.05 -7.75 -5.51
C ALA A 15 46.14 -8.79 -6.64
N ALA A 16 45.18 -8.80 -7.57
CA ALA A 16 45.22 -9.62 -8.78
C ALA A 16 46.19 -9.09 -9.86
N GLY A 17 46.85 -7.95 -9.65
CA GLY A 17 47.79 -7.36 -10.61
C GLY A 17 47.14 -6.83 -11.89
N LEU A 18 45.82 -6.64 -11.91
CA LEU A 18 45.07 -6.27 -13.11
C LEU A 18 44.97 -4.76 -13.29
N SER A 19 45.07 -4.26 -14.53
CA SER A 19 44.65 -2.90 -14.86
C SER A 19 43.12 -2.82 -14.97
N GLN A 20 42.54 -1.61 -14.87
CA GLN A 20 41.09 -1.43 -15.09
C GLN A 20 40.65 -1.93 -16.48
N GLU A 21 41.52 -1.79 -17.49
CA GLU A 21 41.27 -2.29 -18.85
C GLU A 21 41.32 -3.82 -18.92
N ALA A 22 42.27 -4.44 -18.23
CA ALA A 22 42.39 -5.89 -18.18
C ALA A 22 41.20 -6.53 -17.44
N LEU A 23 40.76 -5.94 -16.32
CA LEU A 23 39.59 -6.38 -15.59
C LEU A 23 38.31 -6.23 -16.44
N ALA A 24 38.16 -5.09 -17.12
CA ALA A 24 37.03 -4.86 -18.01
C ALA A 24 36.97 -5.89 -19.15
N ALA A 25 38.12 -6.23 -19.74
CA ALA A 25 38.22 -7.25 -20.78
C ALA A 25 37.84 -8.65 -20.28
N GLN A 26 38.23 -9.03 -19.06
CA GLN A 26 37.88 -10.33 -18.47
C GLN A 26 36.39 -10.44 -18.13
N LEU A 27 35.77 -9.34 -17.71
CA LEU A 27 34.34 -9.30 -17.36
C LEU A 27 33.43 -9.00 -18.57
N GLY A 28 33.98 -8.70 -19.74
CA GLY A 28 33.19 -8.35 -20.93
C GLY A 28 32.48 -6.99 -20.82
N VAL A 29 32.98 -6.08 -19.98
CA VAL A 29 32.40 -4.74 -19.77
C VAL A 29 33.31 -3.63 -20.27
N SER A 30 32.81 -2.39 -20.35
CA SER A 30 33.64 -1.25 -20.72
C SER A 30 34.57 -0.84 -19.57
N ARG A 31 35.78 -0.35 -19.90
CA ARG A 31 36.70 0.25 -18.91
C ARG A 31 36.02 1.36 -18.08
N GLN A 32 35.13 2.13 -18.71
CA GLN A 32 34.37 3.19 -18.05
C GLN A 32 33.44 2.64 -16.96
N ALA A 33 32.84 1.46 -17.16
CA ALA A 33 31.99 0.81 -16.15
C ALA A 33 32.80 0.46 -14.89
N VAL A 34 33.96 -0.19 -15.06
CA VAL A 34 34.88 -0.52 -13.96
C VAL A 34 35.32 0.75 -13.22
N SER A 35 35.66 1.82 -13.94
CA SER A 35 36.04 3.10 -13.31
C SER A 35 34.91 3.74 -12.51
N LYS A 36 33.64 3.54 -12.89
CA LYS A 36 32.50 4.08 -12.13
C LYS A 36 32.22 3.23 -10.89
N TRP A 37 32.37 1.91 -10.97
CA TRP A 37 32.26 1.01 -9.81
C TRP A 37 33.32 1.34 -8.75
N GLU A 38 34.58 1.50 -9.18
CA GLU A 38 35.69 1.85 -8.28
C GLU A 38 35.56 3.24 -7.64
N ARG A 39 34.74 4.14 -8.22
CA ARG A 39 34.45 5.48 -7.67
C ARG A 39 33.11 5.57 -6.95
N SER A 40 32.42 4.44 -6.74
CA SER A 40 31.09 4.40 -6.13
C SER A 40 30.01 5.20 -6.89
N GLU A 41 30.23 5.52 -8.16
CA GLU A 41 29.29 6.28 -9.01
C GLU A 41 28.18 5.39 -9.61
N SER A 42 28.41 4.07 -9.64
CA SER A 42 27.43 3.07 -10.08
C SER A 42 27.71 1.73 -9.41
N SER A 43 26.70 0.88 -9.30
CA SER A 43 26.85 -0.49 -8.78
C SER A 43 27.08 -1.48 -9.94
N PRO A 44 27.89 -2.53 -9.76
CA PRO A 44 27.93 -3.65 -10.70
C PRO A 44 26.62 -4.43 -10.65
N ASP A 45 26.14 -4.90 -11.81
CA ASP A 45 24.99 -5.79 -11.90
C ASP A 45 25.30 -7.16 -11.27
N THR A 46 24.27 -7.94 -10.95
CA THR A 46 24.40 -9.26 -10.29
C THR A 46 25.34 -10.20 -11.04
N ASP A 47 25.25 -10.28 -12.37
CA ASP A 47 26.13 -11.11 -13.20
C ASP A 47 27.60 -10.68 -13.09
N ASN A 48 27.84 -9.37 -13.02
CA ASN A 48 29.18 -8.80 -12.85
C ASN A 48 29.72 -9.05 -11.44
N LEU A 49 28.87 -9.02 -10.41
CA LEU A 49 29.26 -9.35 -9.04
C LEU A 49 29.67 -10.82 -8.91
N ILE A 50 28.90 -11.73 -9.52
CA ILE A 50 29.23 -13.16 -9.56
C ILE A 50 30.55 -13.39 -10.30
N ALA A 51 30.74 -12.73 -11.44
CA ALA A 51 31.97 -12.83 -12.22
C ALA A 51 33.18 -12.26 -11.46
N LEU A 52 33.01 -11.16 -10.72
CA LEU A 52 34.05 -10.57 -9.86
C LEU A 52 34.42 -11.51 -8.70
N ALA A 53 33.42 -12.11 -8.04
CA ALA A 53 33.63 -13.07 -6.96
C ALA A 53 34.43 -14.30 -7.46
N ALA A 54 34.03 -14.84 -8.62
CA ALA A 54 34.72 -15.95 -9.27
C ALA A 54 36.17 -15.59 -9.69
N LEU A 55 36.38 -14.38 -10.19
CA LEU A 55 37.69 -13.89 -10.65
C LEU A 55 38.67 -13.70 -9.49
N TYR A 56 38.19 -13.20 -8.35
CA TYR A 56 39.02 -12.99 -7.17
C TYR A 56 39.10 -14.20 -6.24
N GLY A 57 38.29 -15.24 -6.47
CA GLY A 57 38.26 -16.46 -5.65
C GLY A 57 37.67 -16.23 -4.25
N VAL A 58 36.78 -15.25 -4.11
CA VAL A 58 36.13 -14.86 -2.85
C VAL A 58 34.64 -15.17 -2.92
N SER A 59 33.98 -15.35 -1.77
CA SER A 59 32.52 -15.48 -1.75
C SER A 59 31.85 -14.15 -2.11
N LEU A 60 30.60 -14.21 -2.58
CA LEU A 60 29.84 -13.00 -2.86
C LEU A 60 29.64 -12.17 -1.58
N ASP A 61 29.44 -12.83 -0.45
CA ASP A 61 29.28 -12.19 0.86
C ASP A 61 30.58 -11.53 1.32
N GLU A 62 31.75 -12.13 1.08
CA GLU A 62 33.05 -11.51 1.36
C GLU A 62 33.27 -10.29 0.46
N LEU A 63 32.85 -10.35 -0.81
CA LEU A 63 32.96 -9.22 -1.74
C LEU A 63 32.06 -8.04 -1.32
N LEU A 64 30.86 -8.32 -0.80
CA LEU A 64 29.87 -7.31 -0.40
C LEU A 64 30.12 -6.76 1.02
N TYR A 65 30.34 -7.64 1.99
CA TYR A 65 30.36 -7.32 3.43
C TYR A 65 31.76 -7.38 4.07
N GLY A 66 32.70 -8.12 3.47
CA GLY A 66 34.09 -8.23 3.92
C GLY A 66 34.29 -9.23 5.07
N GLU A 67 35.54 -9.63 5.31
CA GLU A 67 35.93 -10.71 6.24
C GLU A 67 35.34 -10.61 7.65
N ALA A 68 35.12 -9.39 8.16
CA ALA A 68 34.67 -9.14 9.54
C ALA A 68 33.24 -9.62 9.85
N ALA A 69 32.50 -10.14 8.86
CA ALA A 69 31.16 -10.70 9.04
C ALA A 69 31.13 -12.23 9.13
N ASN A 70 32.24 -12.93 8.83
CA ASN A 70 32.26 -14.41 8.73
C ASN A 70 32.77 -15.14 9.98
N ASP A 71 33.26 -14.42 11.01
CA ASP A 71 33.76 -15.03 12.25
C ASP A 71 32.64 -15.49 13.22
N ALA A 72 31.37 -15.43 12.82
CA ALA A 72 30.24 -15.75 13.70
C ALA A 72 29.70 -17.19 13.56
N ASP A 73 30.12 -17.97 12.57
CA ASP A 73 29.42 -19.23 12.20
C ASP A 73 30.23 -20.54 12.36
N ASP A 74 31.44 -20.51 12.93
CA ASP A 74 32.24 -21.73 13.16
C ASP A 74 32.38 -22.07 14.65
N LEU A 75 31.33 -22.64 15.29
CA LEU A 75 31.46 -23.55 16.44
C LEU A 75 30.29 -24.57 16.51
N GLU A 76 30.62 -25.76 16.02
CA GLU A 76 30.17 -27.14 16.32
C GLU A 76 28.90 -27.47 17.14
N ASP A 77 28.11 -28.34 16.51
CA ASP A 77 27.04 -29.23 16.99
C ASP A 77 27.51 -30.26 18.05
N GLY A 78 26.71 -30.50 19.10
CA GLY A 78 27.02 -31.49 20.14
C GLY A 78 26.10 -31.54 21.38
N SER A 79 24.87 -32.04 21.20
CA SER A 79 23.99 -32.77 22.14
C SER A 79 23.80 -32.39 23.63
N ALA A 80 22.52 -32.48 24.03
CA ALA A 80 21.97 -33.01 25.30
C ALA A 80 21.75 -32.06 26.51
N ASP A 81 20.45 -31.93 26.84
CA ASP A 81 19.78 -31.78 28.14
C ASP A 81 20.61 -31.44 29.39
N THR A 82 20.21 -30.39 30.11
CA THR A 82 19.97 -30.39 31.58
C THR A 82 19.45 -29.02 32.05
N GLU A 83 18.30 -29.04 32.73
CA GLU A 83 17.78 -27.95 33.57
C GLU A 83 18.77 -27.61 34.69
N THR A 84 19.03 -26.33 34.98
CA THR A 84 19.09 -25.81 36.37
C THR A 84 19.04 -24.28 36.39
N ALA A 85 18.43 -23.79 37.47
CA ALA A 85 18.09 -22.41 37.78
C ALA A 85 19.27 -21.53 38.27
N ASP A 86 19.01 -20.22 38.22
CA ASP A 86 19.51 -19.11 39.05
C ASP A 86 21.02 -18.86 39.17
N VAL A 87 21.44 -17.63 38.86
CA VAL A 87 21.67 -16.56 39.86
C VAL A 87 22.12 -15.29 39.12
N ALA A 88 21.48 -14.18 39.48
CA ALA A 88 21.80 -12.82 39.06
C ALA A 88 23.15 -12.35 39.62
N ASP A 89 23.84 -11.47 38.90
CA ASP A 89 24.46 -10.30 39.55
C ASP A 89 24.47 -9.11 38.59
N GLU A 90 24.03 -7.98 39.12
CA GLU A 90 23.89 -6.68 38.48
C GLU A 90 25.22 -5.94 38.53
N VAL A 91 25.59 -5.22 37.45
CA VAL A 91 26.19 -3.89 37.62
C VAL A 91 25.72 -3.01 36.45
N GLU A 92 24.89 -2.03 36.80
CA GLU A 92 24.51 -0.89 35.98
C GLU A 92 25.73 -0.02 35.62
N ASP A 93 25.78 0.52 34.40
CA ASP A 93 26.28 1.88 34.22
C ASP A 93 25.36 2.67 33.28
N SER A 94 24.55 3.50 33.93
CA SER A 94 24.18 4.86 33.57
C SER A 94 23.85 5.21 32.11
N ALA A 95 22.54 5.36 31.90
CA ALA A 95 21.93 6.57 31.36
C ALA A 95 22.38 7.04 29.96
N GLU A 96 21.57 6.66 28.97
CA GLU A 96 20.96 7.64 28.08
C GLU A 96 19.58 7.13 27.62
N HIS A 97 18.52 7.69 28.21
CA HIS A 97 17.19 7.67 27.61
C HIS A 97 17.24 8.50 26.31
N ALA A 98 17.71 7.89 25.23
CA ALA A 98 17.37 8.32 23.90
C ALA A 98 16.08 7.58 23.51
N ASP A 99 14.98 8.33 23.56
CA ASP A 99 13.75 8.06 22.82
C ASP A 99 14.11 7.64 21.38
N CYS A 100 14.22 6.33 21.14
CA CYS A 100 14.56 5.76 19.84
C CYS A 100 13.27 5.30 19.15
N GLY A 101 12.33 6.23 19.01
CA GLY A 101 11.05 6.00 18.32
C GLY A 101 11.10 6.19 16.80
N ASP A 102 12.19 6.72 16.24
CA ASP A 102 12.14 7.36 14.91
C ASP A 102 13.23 6.90 13.91
N LYS A 103 13.89 5.76 14.12
CA LYS A 103 14.88 5.24 13.14
C LYS A 103 14.37 3.95 12.51
N PRO A 104 14.52 3.78 11.18
CA PRO A 104 14.17 2.53 10.52
C PRO A 104 15.03 1.41 11.12
N LEU A 105 14.38 0.40 11.70
CA LEU A 105 15.01 -0.75 12.33
C LEU A 105 15.03 -1.90 11.32
N VAL A 106 16.22 -2.40 11.03
CA VAL A 106 16.40 -3.63 10.24
C VAL A 106 16.86 -4.71 11.20
N ASP A 107 16.05 -5.74 11.40
CA ASP A 107 16.38 -6.93 12.17
C ASP A 107 16.58 -8.10 11.19
N ILE A 108 17.73 -8.77 11.29
CA ILE A 108 18.10 -9.89 10.40
C ILE A 108 18.35 -11.11 11.29
N SER A 109 17.49 -12.10 11.14
CA SER A 109 17.49 -13.32 11.93
C SER A 109 17.49 -14.54 11.00
N LEU A 110 18.36 -15.53 11.25
CA LEU A 110 18.36 -16.78 10.48
C LEU A 110 17.05 -17.59 10.65
N ALA A 111 16.41 -17.46 11.83
CA ALA A 111 15.19 -18.18 12.18
C ALA A 111 13.91 -17.43 11.77
N ARG A 112 13.92 -16.09 11.83
CA ARG A 112 12.74 -15.27 11.48
C ARG A 112 12.82 -14.67 10.09
N GLY A 113 14.00 -14.40 9.55
CA GLY A 113 14.20 -13.73 8.26
C GLY A 113 14.60 -12.26 8.43
N ILE A 114 14.30 -11.43 7.43
CA ILE A 114 14.62 -10.00 7.40
C ILE A 114 13.36 -9.20 7.75
N HIS A 115 13.39 -8.45 8.84
CA HIS A 115 12.36 -7.48 9.22
C HIS A 115 12.89 -6.06 9.03
N VAL A 116 12.14 -5.24 8.29
CA VAL A 116 12.42 -3.81 8.13
C VAL A 116 11.19 -3.06 8.65
N ILE A 117 11.36 -2.29 9.73
CA ILE A 117 10.29 -1.51 10.34
C ILE A 117 10.68 -0.03 10.21
N ASP A 118 9.86 0.75 9.50
CA ASP A 118 9.94 2.21 9.45
C ASP A 118 8.85 2.82 10.36
N PRO A 119 9.17 3.16 11.63
CA PRO A 119 8.19 3.73 12.56
C PRO A 119 7.69 5.11 12.10
N ASN A 120 8.48 5.85 11.31
CA ASN A 120 8.09 7.16 10.78
C ASN A 120 7.04 7.08 9.69
N LYS A 121 6.86 5.91 9.06
CA LYS A 121 5.82 5.68 8.04
C LYS A 121 4.80 4.63 8.45
N GLY A 122 5.05 3.87 9.52
CA GLY A 122 4.24 2.72 9.91
C GLY A 122 4.27 1.63 8.85
N GLU A 123 5.41 1.48 8.16
CA GLU A 123 5.65 0.47 7.14
C GLU A 123 6.50 -0.64 7.77
N GLU A 124 6.03 -1.88 7.69
CA GLU A 124 6.79 -3.07 8.09
C GLU A 124 6.90 -4.03 6.92
N VAL A 125 8.10 -4.52 6.68
CA VAL A 125 8.38 -5.54 5.66
C VAL A 125 9.06 -6.70 6.36
N HIS A 126 8.49 -7.88 6.24
CA HIS A 126 9.05 -9.12 6.75
C HIS A 126 9.28 -10.09 5.59
N VAL A 127 10.49 -10.57 5.44
CA VAL A 127 10.89 -11.56 4.44
C VAL A 127 11.41 -12.78 5.16
N GLY A 128 10.61 -13.85 5.20
CA GLY A 128 10.95 -15.09 5.89
C GLY A 128 10.57 -16.33 5.11
N TRP A 129 10.73 -17.49 5.74
CA TRP A 129 10.39 -18.79 5.15
C TRP A 129 8.89 -18.96 4.86
N SER A 130 8.02 -18.16 5.50
CA SER A 130 6.59 -18.11 5.22
C SER A 130 6.25 -17.27 3.98
N GLY A 131 7.19 -16.47 3.48
CA GLY A 131 6.97 -15.53 2.39
C GLY A 131 7.38 -14.09 2.73
N ILE A 132 6.95 -13.18 1.86
CA ILE A 132 7.13 -11.73 2.00
C ILE A 132 5.82 -11.14 2.53
N HIS A 133 5.83 -10.54 3.70
CA HIS A 133 4.75 -9.75 4.25
C HIS A 133 5.15 -8.27 4.21
N VAL A 134 4.32 -7.42 3.63
CA VAL A 134 4.45 -5.97 3.66
C VAL A 134 3.18 -5.45 4.29
N THR A 135 3.27 -4.77 5.43
CA THR A 135 2.12 -4.07 5.99
C THR A 135 2.43 -2.59 6.13
N ASN A 136 1.40 -1.77 5.96
CA ASN A 136 1.42 -0.34 6.19
C ASN A 136 0.28 -0.02 7.12
N GLU A 137 0.55 0.16 8.41
CA GLU A 137 -0.48 0.42 9.43
C GLU A 137 -1.20 1.76 9.22
N ARG A 138 -0.51 2.75 8.64
CA ARG A 138 -1.08 4.09 8.43
C ARG A 138 -2.10 4.12 7.30
N LYS A 139 -1.80 3.43 6.21
CA LYS A 139 -2.71 3.26 5.06
C LYS A 139 -3.64 2.07 5.23
N GLY A 140 -3.29 1.13 6.11
CA GLY A 140 -3.96 -0.15 6.28
C GLY A 140 -3.82 -1.05 5.05
N GLU A 141 -2.64 -1.06 4.42
CA GLU A 141 -2.36 -1.95 3.29
C GLU A 141 -1.59 -3.16 3.82
N GLU A 142 -2.02 -4.38 3.50
CA GLU A 142 -1.29 -5.60 3.82
C GLU A 142 -1.13 -6.45 2.54
N VAL A 143 0.11 -6.85 2.26
CA VAL A 143 0.47 -7.68 1.12
C VAL A 143 1.28 -8.85 1.63
N HIS A 144 0.81 -10.06 1.39
CA HIS A 144 1.49 -11.28 1.72
C HIS A 144 1.72 -12.12 0.46
N VAL A 145 2.96 -12.53 0.23
CA VAL A 145 3.38 -13.37 -0.90
C VAL A 145 4.06 -14.59 -0.32
N GLY A 146 3.40 -15.75 -0.35
CA GLY A 146 3.92 -16.98 0.22
C GLY A 146 3.63 -18.22 -0.64
N PRO A 147 4.04 -19.41 -0.16
CA PRO A 147 3.81 -20.68 -0.87
C PRO A 147 2.33 -21.07 -1.00
N GLY A 148 1.42 -20.39 -0.29
CA GLY A 148 -0.04 -20.48 -0.46
C GLY A 148 -0.65 -19.40 -1.35
N GLY A 149 0.20 -18.66 -2.10
CA GLY A 149 -0.19 -17.61 -3.03
C GLY A 149 -0.05 -16.17 -2.50
N VAL A 150 -0.60 -15.23 -3.26
CA VAL A 150 -0.51 -13.78 -3.06
C VAL A 150 -1.83 -13.28 -2.48
N HIS A 151 -1.74 -12.60 -1.36
CA HIS A 151 -2.84 -11.97 -0.64
C HIS A 151 -2.55 -10.48 -0.58
N ILE A 152 -3.41 -9.65 -1.15
CA ILE A 152 -3.34 -8.19 -1.05
C ILE A 152 -4.65 -7.78 -0.41
N ASP A 153 -4.63 -7.30 0.81
CA ASP A 153 -5.81 -6.77 1.49
C ASP A 153 -5.55 -5.27 1.74
N THR A 154 -6.44 -4.41 1.24
CA THR A 154 -6.31 -2.95 1.39
C THR A 154 -7.49 -2.46 2.24
N LEU A 155 -7.23 -1.93 3.43
CA LEU A 155 -8.27 -1.36 4.32
C LEU A 155 -8.83 -0.02 3.83
N GLU A 156 -8.34 0.55 2.72
CA GLU A 156 -8.92 1.73 2.11
C GLU A 156 -10.35 1.46 1.61
N ASP A 157 -11.14 2.53 1.44
CA ASP A 157 -12.56 2.45 1.11
C ASP A 157 -12.85 1.84 -0.26
N ASP A 158 -11.88 1.89 -1.17
CA ASP A 158 -11.91 1.29 -2.50
C ASP A 158 -10.80 0.24 -2.67
N GLY A 159 -10.27 -0.23 -1.53
CA GLY A 159 -9.28 -1.28 -1.48
C GLY A 159 -9.82 -2.60 -2.01
N HIS A 160 -9.00 -3.31 -2.78
CA HIS A 160 -9.33 -4.62 -3.30
C HIS A 160 -8.63 -5.69 -2.46
N SER A 161 -9.37 -6.73 -2.11
CA SER A 161 -8.81 -7.97 -1.58
C SER A 161 -8.54 -8.92 -2.74
N VAL A 162 -7.28 -9.25 -3.01
CA VAL A 162 -6.90 -10.20 -4.07
C VAL A 162 -6.18 -11.37 -3.43
N ARG A 163 -6.73 -12.56 -3.59
CA ARG A 163 -6.15 -13.82 -3.11
C ARG A 163 -5.91 -14.75 -4.28
N THR A 164 -4.69 -15.19 -4.49
CA THR A 164 -4.42 -16.31 -5.40
C THR A 164 -4.25 -17.58 -4.58
N ASN A 165 -4.91 -18.66 -4.99
CA ASN A 165 -4.68 -19.99 -4.42
C ASN A 165 -3.76 -20.79 -5.35
N ASP A 166 -3.09 -21.79 -4.80
CA ASP A 166 -2.14 -22.67 -5.51
C ASP A 166 -2.77 -23.43 -6.69
N ASN A 167 -4.09 -23.56 -6.69
CA ASN A 167 -4.89 -24.19 -7.75
C ASN A 167 -5.06 -23.29 -9.00
N GLY A 168 -4.47 -22.09 -9.01
CA GLY A 168 -4.60 -21.11 -10.10
C GLY A 168 -5.89 -20.29 -10.10
N THR A 169 -6.76 -20.50 -9.10
CA THR A 169 -7.98 -19.71 -8.89
C THR A 169 -7.64 -18.38 -8.22
N VAL A 170 -8.33 -17.32 -8.62
CA VAL A 170 -8.12 -15.96 -8.10
C VAL A 170 -9.40 -15.51 -7.43
N THR A 171 -9.35 -15.15 -6.16
CA THR A 171 -10.47 -14.56 -5.44
C THR A 171 -10.27 -13.05 -5.35
N ILE A 172 -11.18 -12.27 -5.91
CA ILE A 172 -11.15 -10.81 -5.84
C ILE A 172 -12.41 -10.37 -5.12
N ASP A 173 -12.27 -9.66 -3.99
CA ASP A 173 -13.39 -9.11 -3.21
C ASP A 173 -14.46 -10.14 -2.83
N GLY A 174 -14.02 -11.38 -2.57
CA GLY A 174 -14.86 -12.51 -2.16
C GLY A 174 -15.45 -13.34 -3.32
N GLU A 175 -15.24 -12.96 -4.58
CA GLU A 175 -15.63 -13.77 -5.75
C GLU A 175 -14.45 -14.58 -6.26
N THR A 176 -14.59 -15.91 -6.31
CA THR A 176 -13.57 -16.81 -6.84
C THR A 176 -13.74 -17.01 -8.35
N PHE A 177 -12.71 -16.66 -9.10
CA PHE A 177 -12.59 -16.86 -10.54
C PHE A 177 -11.69 -18.06 -10.83
N SER A 178 -12.00 -18.79 -11.91
CA SER A 178 -11.23 -19.97 -12.31
C SER A 178 -9.85 -19.60 -12.90
N SER A 179 -9.70 -18.36 -13.40
CA SER A 179 -8.48 -17.86 -14.00
C SER A 179 -8.41 -16.33 -13.93
N TRP A 180 -7.19 -15.78 -13.86
CA TRP A 180 -6.91 -14.35 -14.07
C TRP A 180 -7.55 -13.78 -15.34
N LYS A 181 -7.66 -14.58 -16.41
CA LYS A 181 -8.28 -14.15 -17.67
C LYS A 181 -9.79 -13.96 -17.54
N GLU A 182 -10.46 -14.83 -16.77
CA GLU A 182 -11.90 -14.71 -16.51
C GLU A 182 -12.20 -13.52 -15.60
N ALA A 183 -11.35 -13.29 -14.59
CA ALA A 183 -11.42 -12.12 -13.75
C ALA A 183 -11.26 -10.84 -14.60
N HIS A 184 -10.22 -10.77 -15.44
CA HIS A 184 -9.97 -9.61 -16.29
C HIS A 184 -11.10 -9.31 -17.30
N ASP A 185 -11.74 -10.33 -17.87
CA ASP A 185 -12.85 -10.16 -18.81
C ASP A 185 -14.15 -9.70 -18.11
N LYS A 186 -14.30 -9.99 -16.82
CA LYS A 186 -15.45 -9.55 -16.00
C LYS A 186 -15.22 -8.22 -15.28
N LEU A 187 -13.98 -7.80 -15.09
CA LEU A 187 -13.59 -6.56 -14.41
C LEU A 187 -13.33 -5.44 -15.43
N ASP A 188 -14.20 -4.42 -15.46
CA ASP A 188 -14.00 -3.23 -16.28
C ASP A 188 -12.68 -2.50 -15.93
N HIS A 189 -12.03 -1.88 -16.93
CA HIS A 189 -10.72 -1.18 -16.83
C HIS A 189 -10.63 -0.03 -15.79
N HIS A 190 -11.70 0.26 -15.05
CA HIS A 190 -11.74 1.29 -13.99
C HIS A 190 -11.70 0.71 -12.58
N GLY A 191 -11.61 -0.62 -12.39
CA GLY A 191 -11.55 -1.23 -11.06
C GLY A 191 -12.81 -1.05 -10.20
N ARG A 192 -13.88 -0.45 -10.73
CA ARG A 192 -15.13 -0.26 -9.98
C ARG A 192 -16.01 -1.49 -10.10
N HIS A 193 -15.94 -2.36 -9.10
CA HIS A 193 -16.83 -3.51 -9.00
C HIS A 193 -18.25 -3.07 -8.60
N PHE A 194 -19.27 -3.60 -9.30
CA PHE A 194 -20.66 -3.59 -8.85
C PHE A 194 -21.02 -5.02 -8.42
N HIS A 195 -21.21 -5.26 -7.13
CA HIS A 195 -21.47 -6.57 -6.52
C HIS A 195 -22.80 -7.21 -6.94
N THR A 196 -23.74 -6.45 -7.51
CA THR A 196 -25.06 -6.94 -7.88
C THR A 196 -25.42 -6.59 -9.33
N LYS A 197 -26.07 -7.53 -10.04
CA LYS A 197 -26.69 -7.28 -11.35
C LYS A 197 -27.65 -6.09 -11.32
N VAL A 198 -28.25 -5.85 -10.15
CA VAL A 198 -29.15 -4.71 -9.87
C VAL A 198 -28.38 -3.40 -9.85
N GLY A 199 -27.26 -3.29 -9.12
CA GLY A 199 -26.44 -2.07 -9.07
C GLY A 199 -25.93 -1.65 -10.45
N ARG A 200 -25.50 -2.61 -11.27
CA ARG A 200 -25.08 -2.35 -12.66
C ARG A 200 -26.21 -1.81 -13.53
N ALA A 201 -27.40 -2.43 -13.45
CA ALA A 201 -28.57 -1.97 -14.19
C ALA A 201 -29.05 -0.58 -13.72
N TRP A 202 -28.96 -0.33 -12.41
CA TRP A 202 -29.32 0.94 -11.78
C TRP A 202 -28.42 2.09 -12.25
N ASN A 203 -27.11 1.87 -12.31
CA ASN A 203 -26.17 2.90 -12.72
C ASN A 203 -26.24 3.19 -14.24
N LYS A 204 -26.64 2.19 -15.03
CA LYS A 204 -26.84 2.30 -16.49
C LYS A 204 -28.14 3.03 -16.85
N PHE A 205 -29.09 3.15 -15.92
CA PHE A 205 -30.34 3.84 -16.16
C PHE A 205 -30.09 5.36 -16.32
N PRO A 206 -30.58 6.00 -17.40
CA PRO A 206 -30.33 7.41 -17.69
C PRO A 206 -31.20 8.32 -16.80
N PHE A 207 -31.03 8.23 -15.48
CA PHE A 207 -31.79 9.02 -14.51
C PHE A 207 -31.69 10.54 -14.74
N PRO A 208 -30.53 11.13 -15.09
CA PRO A 208 -30.45 12.55 -15.43
C PRO A 208 -31.36 12.95 -16.61
N ALA A 209 -31.55 12.06 -17.59
CA ALA A 209 -32.46 12.31 -18.72
C ALA A 209 -33.93 12.33 -18.26
N LEU A 210 -34.30 11.47 -17.30
CA LEU A 210 -35.63 11.49 -16.69
C LEU A 210 -35.84 12.77 -15.86
N VAL A 211 -34.85 13.17 -15.08
CA VAL A 211 -34.88 14.40 -14.27
C VAL A 211 -35.02 15.64 -15.15
N THR A 212 -34.31 15.70 -16.27
CA THR A 212 -34.40 16.82 -17.23
C THR A 212 -35.75 16.86 -17.95
N LEU A 213 -36.32 15.71 -18.32
CA LEU A 213 -37.70 15.63 -18.83
C LEU A 213 -38.70 16.15 -17.80
N ALA A 214 -38.59 15.70 -16.54
CA ALA A 214 -39.46 16.15 -15.45
C ALA A 214 -39.33 17.66 -15.19
N TYR A 215 -38.10 18.20 -15.23
CA TYR A 215 -37.84 19.63 -15.14
C TYR A 215 -38.54 20.43 -16.24
N LEU A 216 -38.46 19.95 -17.48
CA LEU A 216 -39.08 20.60 -18.63
C LEU A 216 -40.61 20.57 -18.54
N VAL A 217 -41.20 19.45 -18.12
CA VAL A 217 -42.65 19.34 -17.88
C VAL A 217 -43.08 20.29 -16.76
N LEU A 218 -42.35 20.33 -15.65
CA LEU A 218 -42.69 21.21 -14.53
C LEU A 218 -42.60 22.69 -14.93
N GLY A 219 -41.58 23.06 -15.71
CA GLY A 219 -41.41 24.41 -16.25
C GLY A 219 -42.51 24.84 -17.22
N ILE A 220 -42.94 23.94 -18.12
CA ILE A 220 -43.98 24.25 -19.12
C ILE A 220 -45.38 24.25 -18.51
N VAL A 221 -45.72 23.27 -17.66
CA VAL A 221 -47.08 23.09 -17.13
C VAL A 221 -47.36 24.04 -15.97
N TYR A 222 -46.39 24.20 -15.07
CA TYR A 222 -46.59 24.94 -13.82
C TYR A 222 -45.84 26.29 -13.80
N GLY A 223 -44.98 26.57 -14.78
CA GLY A 223 -44.20 27.82 -14.85
C GLY A 223 -43.09 27.91 -13.79
N THR A 224 -42.84 26.84 -13.02
CA THR A 224 -41.96 26.84 -11.84
C THR A 224 -40.51 26.52 -12.21
N TRP A 225 -39.92 27.28 -13.14
CA TRP A 225 -38.54 27.07 -13.62
C TRP A 225 -37.49 27.15 -12.50
N GLY A 226 -37.67 28.05 -11.53
CA GLY A 226 -36.78 28.18 -10.39
C GLY A 226 -36.85 26.99 -9.43
N MET A 227 -38.07 26.53 -9.09
CA MET A 227 -38.25 25.38 -8.20
C MET A 227 -37.85 24.06 -8.86
N GLY A 228 -37.95 23.98 -10.19
CA GLY A 228 -37.49 22.82 -10.94
C GLY A 228 -36.00 22.53 -10.78
N LEU A 229 -35.16 23.54 -10.48
CA LEU A 229 -33.71 23.33 -10.28
C LEU A 229 -33.40 22.39 -9.11
N PHE A 230 -34.30 22.28 -8.12
CA PHE A 230 -34.13 21.34 -7.01
C PHE A 230 -34.13 19.87 -7.46
N LEU A 231 -34.73 19.55 -8.61
CA LEU A 231 -34.73 18.20 -9.17
C LEU A 231 -33.32 17.70 -9.52
N VAL A 232 -32.38 18.60 -9.82
CA VAL A 232 -30.99 18.24 -10.14
C VAL A 232 -30.29 17.60 -8.94
N PHE A 233 -30.61 18.03 -7.71
CA PHE A 233 -30.04 17.43 -6.49
C PHE A 233 -30.52 16.00 -6.23
N LEU A 234 -31.58 15.57 -6.92
CA LEU A 234 -32.03 14.19 -6.89
C LEU A 234 -31.06 13.24 -7.63
N VAL A 235 -30.25 13.76 -8.55
CA VAL A 235 -29.28 12.97 -9.32
C VAL A 235 -28.16 12.40 -8.43
N PRO A 236 -27.44 13.20 -7.62
CA PRO A 236 -26.48 12.67 -6.65
C PRO A 236 -27.11 11.67 -5.67
N VAL A 237 -28.34 11.93 -5.21
CA VAL A 237 -29.07 11.06 -4.29
C VAL A 237 -29.39 9.71 -4.94
N TYR A 238 -29.87 9.70 -6.18
CA TYR A 238 -30.17 8.48 -6.92
C TYR A 238 -28.95 7.57 -7.07
N TYR A 239 -27.81 8.13 -7.46
CA TYR A 239 -26.59 7.36 -7.63
C TYR A 239 -25.98 6.93 -6.30
N ALA A 240 -26.10 7.74 -5.24
CA ALA A 240 -25.69 7.37 -3.89
C ALA A 240 -26.51 6.18 -3.34
N ILE A 241 -27.80 6.12 -3.66
CA ILE A 241 -28.66 4.97 -3.31
C ILE A 241 -28.26 3.73 -4.11
N GLY A 242 -27.94 3.86 -5.39
CA GLY A 242 -27.44 2.75 -6.22
C GLY A 242 -26.15 2.16 -5.66
N ASP A 243 -25.20 3.00 -5.28
CA ASP A 243 -23.95 2.58 -4.63
C ASP A 243 -24.19 1.95 -3.25
N PHE A 244 -25.15 2.49 -2.49
CA PHE A 244 -25.56 1.91 -1.21
C PHE A 244 -26.16 0.50 -1.36
N ILE A 245 -27.06 0.28 -2.32
CA ILE A 245 -27.68 -1.03 -2.56
C ILE A 245 -26.62 -2.07 -2.89
N ASP A 246 -25.59 -1.65 -3.61
CA ASP A 246 -24.53 -2.54 -4.07
C ASP A 246 -23.51 -2.86 -2.97
N ARG A 247 -23.09 -1.86 -2.19
CA ARG A 247 -21.98 -2.00 -1.23
C ARG A 247 -22.40 -1.99 0.25
N ARG A 248 -23.69 -1.76 0.56
CA ARG A 248 -24.29 -1.62 1.91
C ARG A 248 -23.57 -0.64 2.86
N HIS A 249 -22.75 0.27 2.35
CA HIS A 249 -22.05 1.26 3.16
C HIS A 249 -22.87 2.56 3.33
N LEU A 250 -23.70 2.61 4.39
CA LEU A 250 -24.48 3.81 4.76
C LEU A 250 -23.62 5.07 4.87
N SER A 251 -22.35 4.91 5.24
CA SER A 251 -21.44 6.03 5.43
C SER A 251 -21.07 6.78 4.16
N LYS A 252 -20.84 6.05 3.05
CA LYS A 252 -20.56 6.65 1.73
C LYS A 252 -21.80 7.35 1.18
N MET A 253 -22.98 6.76 1.40
CA MET A 253 -24.26 7.35 0.99
C MET A 253 -24.47 8.72 1.66
N ILE A 254 -24.27 8.81 2.98
CA ILE A 254 -24.41 10.07 3.72
C ILE A 254 -23.35 11.11 3.29
N GLU A 255 -22.13 10.68 2.97
CA GLU A 255 -21.04 11.56 2.50
C GLU A 255 -21.38 12.25 1.16
N VAL A 256 -22.18 11.62 0.29
CA VAL A 256 -22.62 12.19 -0.99
C VAL A 256 -23.95 12.94 -0.87
N ILE A 257 -24.90 12.40 -0.12
CA ILE A 257 -26.26 12.98 0.03
C ILE A 257 -26.22 14.26 0.85
N TYR A 258 -25.45 14.31 1.94
CA TYR A 258 -25.47 15.44 2.85
C TYR A 258 -25.00 16.76 2.21
N PRO A 259 -23.86 16.83 1.47
CA PRO A 259 -23.47 18.05 0.76
C PRO A 259 -24.51 18.47 -0.29
N ALA A 260 -25.06 17.52 -1.03
CA ALA A 260 -26.09 17.81 -2.04
C ALA A 260 -27.35 18.42 -1.39
N ALA A 261 -27.80 17.85 -0.27
CA ALA A 261 -28.92 18.37 0.51
C ALA A 261 -28.62 19.73 1.15
N ALA A 262 -27.39 19.94 1.65
CA ALA A 262 -26.96 21.21 2.23
C ALA A 262 -26.95 22.34 1.20
N ILE A 263 -26.47 22.08 -0.02
CA ILE A 263 -26.50 23.03 -1.14
C ILE A 263 -27.94 23.28 -1.58
N ALA A 264 -28.77 22.24 -1.71
CA ALA A 264 -30.18 22.38 -2.04
C ALA A 264 -30.92 23.24 -0.99
N TRP A 265 -30.68 23.01 0.29
CA TRP A 265 -31.24 23.80 1.38
C TRP A 265 -30.78 25.26 1.34
N PHE A 266 -29.49 25.50 1.11
CA PHE A 266 -28.95 26.85 0.96
C PHE A 266 -29.59 27.60 -0.21
N LEU A 267 -29.69 26.95 -1.38
CA LEU A 267 -30.35 27.53 -2.55
C LEU A 267 -31.84 27.79 -2.30
N TYR A 268 -32.52 26.93 -1.54
CA TYR A 268 -33.91 27.14 -1.14
C TYR A 268 -34.06 28.38 -0.23
N MET A 269 -33.22 28.51 0.79
CA MET A 269 -33.23 29.67 1.68
C MET A 269 -32.88 30.99 0.96
N TRP A 270 -31.95 30.92 0.00
CA TRP A 270 -31.53 32.08 -0.78
C TRP A 270 -32.57 32.49 -1.84
N LEU A 271 -33.07 31.55 -2.64
CA LEU A 271 -33.93 31.83 -3.80
C LEU A 271 -35.42 31.97 -3.44
N CYS A 272 -35.91 31.20 -2.46
CA CYS A 272 -37.33 31.20 -2.09
C CYS A 272 -37.66 32.19 -0.97
N LEU A 273 -36.76 32.30 0.02
CA LEU A 273 -37.02 33.08 1.23
C LEU A 273 -36.22 34.38 1.29
N GLY A 274 -35.23 34.57 0.40
CA GLY A 274 -34.40 35.76 0.39
C GLY A 274 -33.55 35.94 1.66
N GLN A 275 -33.32 34.85 2.41
CA GLN A 275 -32.61 34.86 3.69
C GLN A 275 -31.30 34.05 3.57
N PRO A 276 -30.23 34.61 2.97
CA PRO A 276 -28.96 33.91 2.85
C PRO A 276 -28.21 33.80 4.19
N HIS A 277 -28.46 34.73 5.11
CA HIS A 277 -27.59 34.99 6.27
C HIS A 277 -27.63 33.97 7.43
N PRO A 278 -28.68 33.16 7.64
CA PRO A 278 -28.61 31.99 8.52
C PRO A 278 -28.29 30.67 7.78
N ALA A 279 -28.49 30.64 6.45
CA ALA A 279 -28.48 29.39 5.70
C ALA A 279 -27.08 28.87 5.37
N TRP A 280 -26.11 29.74 5.16
CA TRP A 280 -24.73 29.36 4.81
C TRP A 280 -24.02 28.53 5.90
N ILE A 281 -24.50 28.58 7.15
CA ILE A 281 -23.97 27.79 8.27
C ILE A 281 -24.02 26.28 7.97
N ILE A 282 -25.02 25.82 7.21
CA ILE A 282 -25.14 24.41 6.79
C ILE A 282 -24.01 23.95 5.85
N LEU A 283 -23.32 24.88 5.19
CA LEU A 283 -22.19 24.52 4.33
C LEU A 283 -20.95 24.24 5.18
N ILE A 284 -20.79 24.91 6.33
CA ILE A 284 -19.69 24.65 7.27
C ILE A 284 -19.83 23.28 7.93
N THR A 285 -21.04 22.76 8.10
CA THR A 285 -21.26 21.44 8.68
C THR A 285 -20.87 20.30 7.72
N THR A 286 -20.69 20.59 6.42
CA THR A 286 -20.28 19.61 5.41
C THR A 286 -18.92 18.95 5.69
N PRO A 287 -17.81 19.68 5.89
CA PRO A 287 -16.53 19.07 6.25
C PRO A 287 -16.57 18.35 7.61
N ILE A 288 -17.37 18.85 8.57
CA ILE A 288 -17.53 18.23 9.90
C ILE A 288 -18.19 16.86 9.77
N VAL A 289 -19.31 16.78 9.05
CA VAL A 289 -20.02 15.51 8.80
C VAL A 289 -19.11 14.55 8.03
N LYS A 290 -18.36 15.03 7.03
CA LYS A 290 -17.40 14.19 6.30
C LYS A 290 -16.32 13.60 7.20
N ALA A 291 -15.74 14.43 8.08
CA ALA A 291 -14.74 13.98 9.05
C ALA A 291 -15.32 12.97 10.05
N LEU A 292 -16.52 13.24 10.57
CA LEU A 292 -17.23 12.35 11.49
C LEU A 292 -17.52 10.98 10.85
N MET A 293 -18.03 10.97 9.62
CA MET A 293 -18.35 9.73 8.91
C MET A 293 -17.12 8.89 8.60
N ARG A 294 -15.98 9.53 8.27
CA ARG A 294 -14.68 8.85 8.12
C ARG A 294 -14.19 8.27 9.43
N TRP A 295 -14.29 9.04 10.52
CA TRP A 295 -13.90 8.59 11.85
C TRP A 295 -14.74 7.40 12.32
N CYS A 296 -16.08 7.48 12.22
CA CYS A 296 -16.98 6.39 12.57
C CYS A 296 -16.66 5.11 11.78
N ARG A 297 -16.32 5.24 10.49
CA ARG A 297 -15.95 4.11 9.64
C ARG A 297 -14.64 3.46 10.08
N LYS A 298 -13.61 4.27 10.37
CA LYS A 298 -12.32 3.79 10.87
C LYS A 298 -12.50 3.02 12.19
N GLN A 299 -13.29 3.56 13.12
CA GLN A 299 -13.63 2.91 14.39
C GLN A 299 -14.39 1.59 14.21
N TRP A 300 -15.31 1.51 13.25
CA TRP A 300 -16.10 0.29 13.01
C TRP A 300 -15.28 -0.85 12.40
N LYS A 301 -14.24 -0.53 11.61
CA LYS A 301 -13.30 -1.53 11.07
C LYS A 301 -12.40 -2.10 12.18
N TYR A 302 -11.83 -1.26 13.05
CA TYR A 302 -11.01 -1.76 14.18
C TYR A 302 -11.79 -2.67 15.13
N ARG A 303 -13.06 -2.36 15.41
CA ARG A 303 -13.93 -3.21 16.26
C ARG A 303 -14.27 -4.57 15.66
N LYS A 304 -14.09 -4.76 14.35
CA LYS A 304 -14.31 -6.07 13.70
C LYS A 304 -13.03 -6.92 13.65
N GLN A 305 -11.88 -6.32 13.87
CA GLN A 305 -10.57 -6.99 13.87
C GLN A 305 -10.08 -7.34 15.28
N ALA A 306 -10.61 -6.68 16.32
CA ALA A 306 -10.41 -7.01 17.74
C ALA A 306 -11.50 -7.98 18.25
#